data_AF-A0A0K8RQB3-F1
#
_entry.id   AF-A0A0K8RQB3-F1
#
_cell.length_a   1.000
_cell.length_b   1.000
_cell.length_c   1.000
_cell.angle_alpha   90.00
_cell.angle_beta   90.00
_cell.angle_gamma   90.00
#
_symmetry.space_group_name_H-M   'P 1'
#
loop_
_entity.id
_entity.type
_entity.pdbx_description
1 polymer ?
#
loop_
_entity_poly.entity_id
_entity_poly.type
_entity_poly.pdbx_seq_one_letter_code
_entity_poly.pdbx_strand_id
1 'polypeptide(L)'
;GVTSQPLEVSLSVFAWCFCVGGHLTIRQGFRYIGFDVGMGDSLQDIRGMYRELKISEHRWLGDGITNWGSSYVSTKRLEAAIADRKANNATSFVDKVYFWTIDNKEKIRQILRLGADGFITNYPEYFSAIIKEEEFKKTLRLASTQDNPYKDSVVKIREWKHLYS
;
A
#
# COMPACT_ATOMS: atom_id res chain seq x y z
N GLY A 1 14.69 34.51 -17.46
CA GLY A 1 15.24 33.53 -16.52
C GLY A 1 14.09 32.83 -15.86
N VAL A 2 13.92 31.53 -16.12
CA VAL A 2 12.82 30.75 -15.55
C VAL A 2 13.21 30.43 -14.11
N THR A 3 12.55 31.08 -13.16
CA THR A 3 12.65 30.79 -11.73
C THR A 3 11.95 29.48 -11.46
N SER A 4 12.73 28.44 -11.20
CA SER A 4 12.29 27.15 -10.68
C SER A 4 11.62 27.34 -9.32
N GLN A 5 10.30 27.15 -9.25
CA GLN A 5 9.60 27.01 -7.98
C GLN A 5 9.96 25.64 -7.39
N PRO A 6 10.26 25.55 -6.08
CA PRO A 6 10.49 24.26 -5.43
C PRO A 6 9.18 23.47 -5.42
N LEU A 7 9.24 22.23 -5.91
CA LEU A 7 8.18 21.25 -5.76
C LEU A 7 7.96 21.02 -4.26
N GLU A 8 6.89 21.59 -3.71
CA GLU A 8 6.35 21.18 -2.42
C GLU A 8 5.82 19.75 -2.56
N VAL A 9 6.68 18.77 -2.28
CA VAL A 9 6.28 17.38 -2.09
C VAL A 9 5.55 17.31 -0.76
N SER A 10 4.22 17.24 -0.80
CA SER A 10 3.38 16.98 0.37
C SER A 10 3.67 15.57 0.88
N LEU A 11 4.61 15.46 1.82
CA LEU A 11 4.89 14.25 2.57
C LEU A 11 3.69 13.93 3.46
N SER A 12 2.72 13.17 2.94
CA SER A 12 1.73 12.49 3.77
C SER A 12 2.43 11.33 4.48
N VAL A 13 3.17 11.63 5.56
CA VAL A 13 3.72 10.61 6.46
C VAL A 13 2.55 9.97 7.20
N PHE A 14 2.01 8.88 6.66
CA PHE A 14 1.21 7.96 7.46
C PHE A 14 2.15 7.16 8.36
N ALA A 15 2.50 7.75 9.50
CA ALA A 15 3.24 7.06 10.56
C ALA A 15 2.37 5.91 11.09
N TRP A 16 2.66 4.68 10.64
CA TRP A 16 2.22 3.47 11.32
C TRP A 16 3.02 3.36 12.62
N CYS A 17 2.53 3.99 13.69
CA CYS A 17 3.14 3.85 15.01
C CYS A 17 2.57 2.59 15.68
N PHE A 18 3.34 1.49 15.67
CA PHE A 18 3.12 0.41 16.63
C PHE A 18 3.52 0.94 18.02
N CYS A 19 2.56 1.36 18.83
CA CYS A 19 2.78 1.58 20.26
C CYS A 19 2.99 0.23 20.93
N VAL A 20 4.25 -0.18 21.09
CA VAL A 20 4.64 -1.09 22.17
C VAL A 20 5.18 -0.19 23.27
N GLY A 21 4.51 -0.17 24.42
CA GLY A 21 4.88 0.66 25.57
C GLY A 21 6.35 0.43 25.96
N GLY A 22 7.15 1.49 25.90
CA GLY A 22 8.55 1.47 26.28
C GLY A 22 9.38 2.46 25.45
N HIS A 23 10.21 3.22 26.15
CA HIS A 23 11.14 4.24 25.65
C HIS A 23 11.76 3.90 24.27
N LEU A 24 11.33 4.56 23.19
CA LEU A 24 11.84 4.33 21.84
C LEU A 24 13.15 5.11 21.63
N THR A 25 14.28 4.42 21.57
CA THR A 25 15.52 5.00 21.03
C THR A 25 15.41 4.99 19.50
N ILE A 26 15.72 6.12 18.83
CA ILE A 26 15.50 6.37 17.39
C ILE A 26 16.05 5.26 16.46
N ARG A 27 17.07 4.50 16.89
CA ARG A 27 17.61 3.35 16.13
C ARG A 27 16.71 2.11 16.08
N GLN A 28 15.76 1.94 17.01
CA GLN A 28 14.82 0.81 17.02
C GLN A 28 13.46 1.14 16.39
N GLY A 29 13.13 2.43 16.20
CA GLY A 29 11.84 2.86 15.64
C GLY A 29 11.66 2.50 14.16
N PHE A 30 12.73 2.53 13.36
CA PHE A 30 12.64 2.30 11.91
C PHE A 30 12.16 0.90 11.51
N ARG A 31 12.29 -0.11 12.39
CA ARG A 31 11.77 -1.46 12.12
C ARG A 31 10.25 -1.48 11.92
N TYR A 32 9.53 -0.56 12.56
CA TYR A 32 8.07 -0.53 12.56
C TYR A 32 7.49 0.59 11.70
N ILE A 33 8.35 1.42 11.09
CA ILE A 33 7.93 2.57 10.29
C ILE A 33 7.99 2.20 8.82
N GLY A 34 6.89 2.46 8.11
CA GLY A 34 6.80 2.38 6.66
C GLY A 34 6.49 3.74 6.03
N PHE A 35 6.76 3.84 4.74
CA PHE A 35 6.57 5.03 3.92
C PHE A 35 5.53 4.74 2.85
N ASP A 36 4.64 5.69 2.61
CA ASP A 36 3.69 5.66 1.50
C ASP A 36 3.56 7.08 0.97
N VAL A 37 3.51 7.22 -0.36
CA VAL A 37 3.29 8.50 -1.04
C VAL A 37 2.11 8.29 -1.98
N GLY A 38 1.02 8.97 -1.63
CA GLY A 38 -0.30 8.76 -2.22
C GLY A 38 -0.68 9.81 -3.27
N MET A 39 -1.99 9.97 -3.47
CA MET A 39 -2.62 10.98 -4.35
C MET A 39 -2.41 10.85 -5.86
N GLY A 40 -1.89 9.72 -6.34
CA GLY A 40 -1.85 9.43 -7.78
C GLY A 40 -0.65 10.03 -8.52
N ASP A 41 0.38 10.47 -7.79
CA ASP A 41 1.65 10.88 -8.37
C ASP A 41 2.25 9.78 -9.27
N SER A 42 3.05 10.21 -10.25
CA SER A 42 3.67 9.31 -11.20
C SER A 42 4.64 8.36 -10.49
N LEU A 43 4.69 7.10 -10.94
CA LEU A 43 5.60 6.11 -10.36
C LEU A 43 7.08 6.51 -10.50
N GLN A 44 7.41 7.33 -11.50
CA GLN A 44 8.77 7.83 -11.70
C GLN A 44 9.14 8.89 -10.67
N ASP A 45 8.23 9.80 -10.34
CA ASP A 45 8.48 10.85 -9.34
C ASP A 45 8.64 10.25 -7.94
N ILE A 46 7.76 9.30 -7.58
CA ILE A 46 7.85 8.57 -6.31
C ILE A 46 9.19 7.83 -6.20
N ARG A 47 9.61 7.15 -7.29
CA ARG A 47 10.92 6.49 -7.36
C ARG A 47 12.07 7.49 -7.21
N GLY A 48 11.99 8.64 -7.86
CA GLY A 48 13.00 9.70 -7.77
C GLY A 48 13.14 10.23 -6.35
N MET A 49 12.02 10.55 -5.72
CA MET A 49 11.96 10.99 -4.32
C MET A 49 12.55 9.95 -3.37
N TYR A 50 12.17 8.67 -3.48
CA TYR A 50 12.76 7.63 -2.62
C TYR A 50 14.28 7.50 -2.81
N ARG A 51 14.79 7.67 -4.03
CA ARG A 51 16.24 7.67 -4.30
C ARG A 51 16.95 8.87 -3.66
N GLU A 52 16.37 10.07 -3.79
CA GLU A 52 16.92 11.30 -3.20
C GLU A 52 16.97 11.24 -1.67
N LEU A 53 15.89 10.77 -1.05
CA LEU A 53 15.76 10.60 0.39
C LEU A 53 16.50 9.36 0.94
N LYS A 54 17.11 8.55 0.06
CA LYS A 54 17.79 7.29 0.39
C LYS A 54 16.88 6.29 1.13
N ILE A 55 15.61 6.26 0.77
CA ILE A 55 14.61 5.30 1.28
C ILE A 55 14.60 4.07 0.36
N SER A 56 15.18 2.97 0.83
CA SER A 56 15.31 1.74 0.05
C SER A 56 14.44 0.58 0.54
N GLU A 57 13.75 0.74 1.66
CA GLU A 57 12.92 -0.31 2.27
C GLU A 57 11.70 0.29 2.97
N HIS A 58 10.76 -0.59 3.30
CA HIS A 58 9.53 -0.30 4.02
C HIS A 58 8.55 0.60 3.26
N ARG A 59 8.50 0.46 1.93
CA ARG A 59 7.74 1.30 1.01
C ARG A 59 6.44 0.62 0.63
N TRP A 60 5.32 1.20 1.04
CA TRP A 60 4.00 0.88 0.57
C TRP A 60 3.62 1.86 -0.56
N LEU A 61 2.77 1.41 -1.48
CA LEU A 61 2.18 2.29 -2.48
C LEU A 61 0.67 2.06 -2.56
N GLY A 62 -0.08 3.13 -2.30
CA GLY A 62 -1.52 3.17 -2.52
C GLY A 62 -1.89 3.53 -3.96
N ASP A 63 -2.88 2.82 -4.51
CA ASP A 63 -3.57 3.24 -5.72
C ASP A 63 -5.08 3.22 -5.54
N GLY A 64 -5.76 4.17 -6.19
CA GLY A 64 -7.22 4.24 -6.23
C GLY A 64 -7.78 5.64 -5.96
N ILE A 65 -9.06 5.69 -5.62
CA ILE A 65 -9.87 6.91 -5.48
C ILE A 65 -10.94 6.71 -4.41
N THR A 66 -11.61 7.78 -4.02
CA THR A 66 -12.84 7.75 -3.21
C THR A 66 -13.85 6.72 -3.73
N ASN A 67 -14.49 5.99 -2.82
CA ASN A 67 -15.35 4.83 -3.09
C ASN A 67 -16.44 5.01 -4.18
N TRP A 68 -16.98 6.22 -4.38
CA TRP A 68 -17.97 6.49 -5.43
C TRP A 68 -17.41 6.27 -6.86
N GLY A 69 -16.10 6.39 -7.05
CA GLY A 69 -15.42 6.21 -8.34
C GLY A 69 -14.59 4.94 -8.45
N SER A 70 -14.39 4.20 -7.36
CA SER A 70 -13.41 3.10 -7.29
C SER A 70 -13.70 1.93 -8.24
N SER A 71 -14.98 1.72 -8.58
CA SER A 71 -15.40 0.69 -9.54
C SER A 71 -15.00 1.02 -10.98
N TYR A 72 -14.89 2.31 -11.32
CA TYR A 72 -14.61 2.80 -12.68
C TYR A 72 -13.15 3.21 -12.88
N VAL A 73 -12.35 3.23 -11.81
CA VAL A 73 -10.93 3.54 -11.90
C VAL A 73 -10.17 2.42 -12.60
N SER A 74 -9.34 2.87 -13.56
CA SER A 74 -8.40 2.03 -14.28
C SER A 74 -7.39 1.42 -13.31
N THR A 75 -7.12 0.13 -13.47
CA THR A 75 -6.10 -0.60 -12.70
C THR A 75 -4.70 -0.44 -13.28
N LYS A 76 -4.49 0.39 -14.31
CA LYS A 76 -3.18 0.49 -15.00
C LYS A 76 -2.03 0.92 -14.08
N ARG A 77 -2.26 1.91 -13.21
CA ARG A 77 -1.21 2.39 -12.27
C ARG A 77 -0.91 1.32 -11.22
N LEU A 78 -1.95 0.71 -10.64
CA LEU A 78 -1.85 -0.44 -9.75
C LEU A 78 -1.07 -1.61 -10.39
N GLU A 79 -1.41 -1.99 -11.63
CA GLU A 79 -0.75 -3.07 -12.36
C GLU A 79 0.74 -2.77 -12.57
N ALA A 80 1.08 -1.54 -12.95
CA ALA A 80 2.47 -1.12 -13.10
C ALA A 80 3.24 -1.16 -11.77
N ALA A 81 2.61 -0.76 -10.66
CA ALA A 81 3.22 -0.85 -9.34
C ALA A 81 3.43 -2.30 -8.89
N ILE A 82 2.44 -3.17 -9.13
CA ILE A 82 2.55 -4.60 -8.85
C ILE A 82 3.66 -5.23 -9.72
N ALA A 83 3.78 -4.82 -10.98
CA ALA A 83 4.83 -5.29 -11.87
C ALA A 83 6.22 -4.85 -11.38
N ASP A 84 6.38 -3.61 -10.92
CA ASP A 84 7.63 -3.12 -10.32
C ASP A 84 8.03 -3.96 -9.09
N ARG A 85 7.07 -4.19 -8.18
CA ARG A 85 7.27 -5.04 -7.01
C ARG A 85 7.69 -6.47 -7.40
N LYS A 86 7.01 -7.07 -8.38
CA LYS A 86 7.27 -8.44 -8.86
C LYS A 86 8.60 -8.56 -9.63
N ALA A 87 9.12 -7.48 -10.20
CA ALA A 87 10.42 -7.48 -10.88
C ALA A 87 11.59 -7.78 -9.93
N ASN A 88 11.35 -7.72 -8.61
CA ASN A 88 12.08 -8.35 -7.51
C ASN A 88 13.62 -8.43 -7.67
N ASN A 89 14.21 -7.30 -8.05
CA ASN A 89 15.65 -7.05 -8.04
C ASN A 89 15.89 -5.69 -7.39
N ALA A 90 17.15 -5.39 -7.06
CA ALA A 90 17.65 -4.18 -6.37
C ALA A 90 17.15 -2.81 -6.90
N THR A 91 16.32 -2.81 -7.94
CA THR A 91 15.73 -1.67 -8.63
C THR A 91 14.27 -1.37 -8.26
N SER A 92 13.56 -2.28 -7.57
CA SER A 92 12.17 -2.01 -7.18
C SER A 92 12.10 -0.88 -6.16
N PHE A 93 11.14 0.03 -6.36
CA PHE A 93 10.92 1.17 -5.47
C PHE A 93 9.74 0.96 -4.51
N VAL A 94 9.09 -0.21 -4.54
CA VAL A 94 7.92 -0.52 -3.72
C VAL A 94 8.01 -1.95 -3.17
N ASP A 95 7.70 -2.11 -1.88
CA ASP A 95 7.75 -3.39 -1.18
C ASP A 95 6.35 -4.01 -1.03
N LYS A 96 5.32 -3.18 -0.93
CA LYS A 96 3.90 -3.59 -0.90
C LYS A 96 3.01 -2.65 -1.69
N VAL A 97 1.97 -3.19 -2.30
CA VAL A 97 0.97 -2.42 -3.04
C VAL A 97 -0.41 -2.64 -2.45
N TYR A 98 -1.17 -1.57 -2.22
CA TYR A 98 -2.53 -1.66 -1.72
C TYR A 98 -3.52 -0.84 -2.56
N PHE A 99 -4.80 -1.22 -2.52
CA PHE A 99 -5.86 -0.49 -3.21
C PHE A 99 -6.85 0.13 -2.24
N TRP A 100 -7.24 1.39 -2.48
CA TRP A 100 -8.19 2.12 -1.64
C TRP A 100 -9.11 3.04 -2.47
N THR A 101 -10.32 3.35 -2.03
CA THR A 101 -11.17 2.55 -1.12
C THR A 101 -12.06 1.67 -1.99
N ILE A 102 -12.20 0.37 -1.68
CA ILE A 102 -12.99 -0.54 -2.51
C ILE A 102 -14.05 -1.34 -1.74
N ASP A 103 -15.29 -1.28 -2.22
CA ASP A 103 -16.44 -1.96 -1.62
C ASP A 103 -17.12 -2.95 -2.60
N ASN A 104 -16.78 -2.90 -3.90
CA ASN A 104 -17.34 -3.79 -4.91
C ASN A 104 -16.63 -5.16 -4.91
N LYS A 105 -17.39 -6.23 -4.63
CA LYS A 105 -16.87 -7.61 -4.53
C LYS A 105 -16.20 -8.14 -5.80
N GLU A 106 -16.70 -7.79 -6.98
CA GLU A 106 -16.10 -8.24 -8.25
C GLU A 106 -14.74 -7.58 -8.49
N LYS A 107 -14.66 -6.27 -8.24
CA LYS A 107 -13.42 -5.50 -8.32
C LYS A 107 -12.40 -5.96 -7.27
N ILE A 108 -12.85 -6.32 -6.07
CA ILE A 108 -12.01 -6.95 -5.05
C ILE A 108 -11.36 -8.23 -5.60
N ARG A 109 -12.14 -9.15 -6.17
CA ARG A 109 -11.61 -10.37 -6.79
C ARG A 109 -10.64 -10.06 -7.92
N GLN A 110 -10.98 -9.10 -8.79
CA GLN A 110 -10.09 -8.65 -9.86
C GLN A 110 -8.74 -8.20 -9.30
N ILE A 111 -8.72 -7.34 -8.28
CA ILE A 111 -7.48 -6.81 -7.70
C ILE A 111 -6.70 -7.88 -6.94
N LEU A 112 -7.38 -8.81 -6.26
CA LEU A 112 -6.74 -9.97 -5.64
C LEU A 112 -5.99 -10.82 -6.68
N ARG A 113 -6.58 -11.04 -7.87
CA ARG A 113 -5.93 -11.75 -8.98
C ARG A 113 -4.71 -11.01 -9.54
N LEU A 114 -4.73 -9.68 -9.56
CA LEU A 114 -3.57 -8.88 -9.94
C LEU A 114 -2.40 -9.08 -8.94
N GLY A 115 -2.75 -9.29 -7.66
CA GLY A 115 -1.81 -9.56 -6.58
C GLY A 115 -1.48 -8.33 -5.76
N ALA A 116 -2.49 -7.52 -5.39
CA ALA A 116 -2.31 -6.52 -4.36
C ALA A 116 -2.09 -7.16 -2.98
N ASP A 117 -1.26 -6.53 -2.14
CA ASP A 117 -0.95 -6.98 -0.78
C ASP A 117 -1.90 -6.41 0.27
N GLY A 118 -2.65 -5.35 -0.07
CA GLY A 118 -3.45 -4.62 0.89
C GLY A 118 -4.72 -4.02 0.30
N PHE A 119 -5.72 -3.84 1.15
CA PHE A 119 -6.97 -3.19 0.78
C PHE A 119 -7.47 -2.29 1.90
N ILE A 120 -7.99 -1.13 1.51
CA ILE A 120 -8.81 -0.29 2.39
C ILE A 120 -10.25 -0.34 1.89
N THR A 121 -11.17 -0.66 2.78
CA THR A 121 -12.59 -0.90 2.47
C THR A 121 -13.48 -0.40 3.60
N ASN A 122 -14.74 -0.10 3.28
CA ASN A 122 -15.76 0.14 4.29
C ASN A 122 -16.41 -1.16 4.80
N TYR A 123 -16.21 -2.28 4.08
CA TYR A 123 -16.87 -3.57 4.34
C TYR A 123 -15.84 -4.71 4.43
N PRO A 124 -15.03 -4.78 5.52
CA PRO A 124 -13.98 -5.80 5.69
C PRO A 124 -14.51 -7.24 5.69
N GLU A 125 -15.80 -7.43 6.00
CA GLU A 125 -16.48 -8.73 5.96
C GLU A 125 -16.57 -9.30 4.54
N TYR A 126 -16.62 -8.46 3.50
CA TYR A 126 -16.65 -8.93 2.10
C TYR A 126 -15.34 -9.61 1.73
N PHE A 127 -14.21 -9.03 2.14
CA PHE A 127 -12.91 -9.65 1.94
C PHE A 127 -12.74 -10.93 2.74
N SER A 128 -13.20 -10.94 4.00
CA SER A 128 -13.14 -12.13 4.86
C SER A 128 -13.93 -13.30 4.28
N ALA A 129 -15.01 -13.03 3.54
CA ALA A 129 -15.75 -14.04 2.78
C ALA A 129 -15.00 -14.44 1.49
N ILE A 130 -14.53 -13.46 0.71
CA ILE A 130 -13.87 -13.70 -0.59
C ILE A 130 -12.58 -14.52 -0.42
N ILE A 131 -11.76 -14.24 0.60
CA ILE A 131 -10.50 -14.95 0.79
C ILE A 131 -10.69 -16.45 1.14
N LYS A 132 -11.90 -16.84 1.57
CA LYS A 132 -12.27 -18.23 1.85
C LYS A 132 -12.81 -18.96 0.63
N GLU A 133 -13.05 -18.27 -0.48
CA GLU A 133 -13.46 -18.88 -1.75
C GLU A 133 -12.38 -19.85 -2.26
N GLU A 134 -12.79 -20.92 -2.97
CA GLU A 134 -11.88 -21.97 -3.48
C GLU A 134 -10.71 -21.40 -4.28
N GLU A 135 -10.96 -20.32 -5.02
CA GLU A 135 -9.97 -19.62 -5.84
C GLU A 135 -8.80 -19.05 -5.01
N PHE A 136 -9.08 -18.53 -3.82
CA PHE A 136 -8.11 -17.75 -3.03
C PHE A 136 -7.62 -18.47 -1.79
N LYS A 137 -8.42 -19.34 -1.17
CA LYS A 137 -8.13 -19.93 0.14
C LYS A 137 -6.84 -20.73 0.22
N LYS A 138 -6.34 -21.23 -0.91
CA LYS A 138 -5.10 -22.04 -0.99
C LYS A 138 -3.85 -21.19 -1.20
N THR A 139 -4.01 -19.99 -1.77
CA THR A 139 -2.90 -19.14 -2.22
C THR A 139 -2.77 -17.87 -1.40
N LEU A 140 -3.86 -17.41 -0.78
CA LEU A 140 -3.93 -16.18 -0.01
C LEU A 140 -4.41 -16.47 1.41
N ARG A 141 -3.88 -15.70 2.36
CA ARG A 141 -4.39 -15.62 3.72
C ARG A 141 -4.34 -14.18 4.23
N LEU A 142 -5.13 -13.92 5.26
CA LEU A 142 -5.03 -12.68 6.00
C LEU A 142 -3.69 -12.61 6.75
N ALA A 143 -3.11 -11.42 6.75
CA ALA A 143 -1.93 -11.14 7.54
C ALA A 143 -2.26 -11.18 9.04
N SER A 144 -1.33 -11.70 9.82
CA SER A 144 -1.32 -11.64 11.28
C SER A 144 -0.23 -10.71 11.78
N THR A 145 -0.12 -10.53 13.10
CA THR A 145 0.92 -9.68 13.72
C THR A 145 2.33 -10.27 13.59
N GLN A 146 2.44 -11.55 13.23
CA GLN A 146 3.70 -12.23 12.98
C GLN A 146 4.26 -11.95 11.58
N ASP A 147 3.43 -11.44 10.66
CA ASP A 147 3.85 -11.15 9.30
C ASP A 147 4.59 -9.81 9.21
N ASN A 148 5.77 -9.84 8.62
CA ASN A 148 6.52 -8.65 8.29
C ASN A 148 5.78 -7.85 7.20
N PRO A 149 5.31 -6.62 7.51
CA PRO A 149 4.56 -5.78 6.57
C PRO A 149 5.33 -5.37 5.32
N TYR A 150 6.64 -5.62 5.24
CA TYR A 150 7.47 -5.17 4.13
C TYR A 150 8.03 -6.34 3.31
N LYS A 151 7.83 -7.58 3.76
CA LYS A 151 8.46 -8.76 3.15
C LYS A 151 7.47 -9.86 2.87
N ASP A 152 6.59 -10.19 3.81
CA ASP A 152 5.80 -11.42 3.74
C ASP A 152 4.63 -11.30 2.77
N SER A 153 4.48 -12.29 1.88
CA SER A 153 3.44 -12.32 0.84
C SER A 153 2.07 -12.71 1.41
N VAL A 154 1.45 -11.78 2.14
CA VAL A 154 0.14 -11.93 2.79
C VAL A 154 -0.77 -10.76 2.46
N VAL A 155 -2.09 -10.95 2.57
CA VAL A 155 -3.07 -9.90 2.29
C VAL A 155 -3.48 -9.17 3.57
N LYS A 156 -3.37 -7.83 3.58
CA LYS A 156 -3.84 -6.95 4.67
C LYS A 156 -5.16 -6.29 4.31
N ILE A 157 -6.06 -6.18 5.28
CA ILE A 157 -7.34 -5.48 5.13
C ILE A 157 -7.47 -4.46 6.26
N ARG A 158 -7.90 -3.25 5.94
CA ARG A 158 -8.19 -2.20 6.91
C ARG A 158 -9.56 -1.58 6.67
N GLU A 159 -10.32 -1.37 7.75
CA GLU A 159 -11.56 -0.60 7.72
C GLU A 159 -11.25 0.90 7.64
N TRP A 160 -11.96 1.62 6.75
CA TRP A 160 -11.73 3.05 6.51
C TRP A 160 -12.13 3.97 7.68
N LYS A 161 -13.02 3.53 8.59
CA LYS A 161 -13.76 4.40 9.55
C LYS A 161 -12.92 5.24 10.55
N HIS A 162 -11.60 5.14 10.58
CA HIS A 162 -10.75 5.77 11.62
C HIS A 162 -9.51 6.51 11.09
N LEU A 163 -9.52 6.99 9.84
CA LEU A 163 -8.36 7.68 9.27
C LEU A 163 -8.39 9.21 9.36
N TYR A 164 -9.52 9.80 9.79
CA TYR A 164 -9.71 11.25 9.88
C TYR A 164 -10.53 11.70 11.11
N SER A 165 -10.60 10.89 12.17
CA SER A 165 -11.19 11.27 13.46
C SER A 165 -10.13 11.73 14.44
#